data_AF-A0A8C6NF76-F1
#
_entry.id   AF-A0A8C6NF76-F1
#
_cell.length_a   1.000
_cell.length_b   1.000
_cell.length_c   1.000
_cell.angle_alpha   90.00
_cell.angle_beta   90.00
_cell.angle_gamma   90.00
#
_symmetry.space_group_name_H-M   'P 1'
#
loop_
_entity.id
_entity.type
_entity.pdbx_description
1 polymer ?
#
loop_
_entity_poly.entity_id
_entity_poly.type
_entity_poly.pdbx_seq_one_letter_code
_entity_poly.pdbx_strand_id
1 'polypeptide(L)'
;GSCELHFMVVFPAVIHYSQEEKLCIHFSSLTEAVHLAITLQVSTQNHTLVERDVEKPGTFQCITFQVSIPEKVVFLHVLIRSGENVIFEGRKKVLVKPQKNVILVETDKDLYKPGETGKVIKNNVSITLCFLEVGASA
;
A
#
# COMPACT_ATOMS: atom_id res chain seq x y z
N GLY A 1 -25.20 0.79 24.65
CA GLY A 1 -23.73 0.79 24.68
C GLY A 1 -23.27 1.57 23.48
N SER A 2 -22.35 2.52 23.63
CA SER A 2 -21.84 3.29 22.49
C SER A 2 -21.03 2.37 21.58
N CYS A 3 -21.42 2.31 20.32
CA CYS A 3 -20.70 1.57 19.29
C CYS A 3 -19.68 2.57 18.74
N GLU A 4 -18.43 2.48 19.21
CA GLU A 4 -17.35 3.33 18.75
C GLU A 4 -16.95 2.89 17.33
N LEU A 5 -16.80 3.84 16.41
CA LEU A 5 -16.49 3.58 15.01
C LEU A 5 -15.02 3.23 14.90
N HIS A 6 -14.69 2.01 14.44
CA HIS A 6 -13.30 1.62 14.20
C HIS A 6 -13.03 1.49 12.71
N PHE A 7 -11.90 2.04 12.28
CA PHE A 7 -11.42 1.91 10.92
C PHE A 7 -9.92 1.60 10.90
N MET A 8 -9.44 1.08 9.78
CA MET A 8 -8.02 0.87 9.52
C MET A 8 -7.77 1.00 8.03
N VAL A 9 -6.71 1.70 7.64
CA VAL A 9 -6.25 1.77 6.25
C VAL A 9 -4.78 1.39 6.20
N VAL A 10 -4.50 0.30 5.48
CA VAL A 10 -3.17 -0.31 5.34
C VAL A 10 -2.75 -0.28 3.88
N PHE A 11 -1.54 0.21 3.61
CA PHE A 11 -1.02 0.37 2.25
C PHE A 11 0.51 0.23 2.23
N PRO A 12 1.11 -0.03 1.06
CA PRO A 12 2.56 -0.16 0.94
C PRO A 12 3.28 1.16 1.22
N ALA A 13 4.36 1.13 2.00
CA ALA A 13 5.26 2.27 2.16
C ALA A 13 6.07 2.56 0.88
N VAL A 14 6.23 1.52 0.05
CA VAL A 14 6.87 1.57 -1.26
C VAL A 14 5.89 1.02 -2.27
N ILE A 15 5.56 1.81 -3.29
CA ILE A 15 4.64 1.45 -4.37
C ILE A 15 5.46 1.26 -5.64
N HIS A 16 5.32 0.12 -6.30
CA HIS A 16 5.99 -0.12 -7.56
C HIS A 16 5.16 0.42 -8.73
N TYR A 17 5.71 1.38 -9.48
CA TYR A 17 4.97 1.94 -10.62
C TYR A 17 4.78 0.87 -11.71
N SER A 18 3.63 0.90 -12.38
CA SER A 18 3.20 -0.07 -13.40
C SER A 18 3.13 -1.53 -12.92
N GLN A 19 3.03 -1.76 -11.60
CA GLN A 19 2.76 -3.07 -11.01
C GLN A 19 1.44 -3.03 -10.24
N GLU A 20 0.81 -4.21 -10.10
CA GLU A 20 -0.34 -4.36 -9.21
C GLU A 20 0.10 -4.30 -7.75
N GLU A 21 -0.41 -3.30 -7.05
CA GLU A 21 -0.24 -3.11 -5.62
C GLU A 21 -1.60 -3.28 -4.92
N LYS A 22 -1.58 -3.55 -3.61
CA LYS A 22 -2.80 -3.71 -2.82
C LYS A 22 -2.79 -2.79 -1.61
N LEU A 23 -3.93 -2.15 -1.37
CA LEU A 23 -4.23 -1.51 -0.09
C LEU A 23 -5.45 -2.20 0.51
N CYS A 24 -5.52 -2.27 1.83
CA CYS A 24 -6.65 -2.87 2.53
C CYS A 24 -7.31 -1.84 3.43
N ILE A 25 -8.64 -1.88 3.46
CA ILE A 25 -9.46 -1.08 4.36
C ILE A 25 -10.25 -2.01 5.26
N HIS A 26 -10.40 -1.59 6.51
CA HIS A 26 -11.29 -2.20 7.48
C HIS A 26 -12.16 -1.09 8.08
N PHE A 27 -13.46 -1.30 8.11
CA PHE A 27 -14.43 -0.48 8.83
C PHE A 27 -15.33 -1.43 9.61
N SER A 28 -15.59 -1.11 10.86
CA SER A 28 -16.48 -1.86 11.73
C SER A 28 -17.27 -0.91 12.61
N SER A 29 -18.43 -1.39 13.10
CA SER A 29 -19.29 -0.63 13.99
C SER A 29 -19.84 0.66 13.37
N LEU A 30 -20.01 0.69 12.04
CA LEU A 30 -20.60 1.85 11.37
C LEU A 30 -22.08 1.98 11.75
N THR A 31 -22.42 3.10 12.38
CA THR A 31 -23.81 3.47 12.69
C THR A 31 -24.48 4.26 11.57
N GLU A 32 -23.73 4.69 10.56
CA GLU A 32 -24.12 5.45 9.36
C GLU A 32 -23.13 5.16 8.23
N ALA A 33 -23.56 5.38 6.99
CA ALA A 33 -22.68 5.23 5.83
C ALA A 33 -21.62 6.34 5.86
N VAL A 34 -20.40 5.99 5.47
CA VAL A 34 -19.28 6.94 5.40
C VAL A 34 -18.71 7.00 4.00
N HIS A 35 -18.30 8.20 3.57
CA HIS A 35 -17.61 8.41 2.32
C HIS A 35 -16.10 8.31 2.54
N LEU A 36 -15.43 7.40 1.83
CA LEU A 36 -14.00 7.20 1.86
C LEU A 36 -13.36 7.68 0.56
N ALA A 37 -12.34 8.54 0.68
CA ALA A 37 -11.44 8.89 -0.41
C ALA A 37 -9.97 8.63 0.00
N ILE A 38 -9.24 7.93 -0.87
CA ILE A 38 -7.80 7.69 -0.75
C ILE A 38 -7.13 8.21 -2.02
N THR A 39 -6.25 9.20 -1.88
CA THR A 39 -5.58 9.86 -3.00
C THR A 39 -4.07 9.88 -2.83
N LEU A 40 -3.33 9.72 -3.93
CA LEU A 40 -1.92 10.04 -4.02
C LEU A 40 -1.77 11.50 -4.43
N GLN A 41 -1.28 12.33 -3.52
CA GLN A 41 -0.98 13.73 -3.75
C GLN A 41 0.40 13.87 -4.38
N VAL A 42 0.41 14.20 -5.68
CA VAL A 42 1.61 14.56 -6.43
C VAL A 42 1.55 16.03 -6.84
N SER A 43 2.71 16.64 -7.04
CA SER A 43 2.82 18.07 -7.35
C SER A 43 2.13 18.49 -8.65
N THR A 44 1.90 17.57 -9.58
CA THR A 44 1.25 17.84 -10.87
C THR A 44 -0.27 17.69 -10.79
N GLN A 45 -0.76 16.52 -10.37
CA GLN A 45 -2.19 16.21 -10.30
C GLN A 45 -2.46 15.04 -9.35
N ASN A 46 -3.35 15.22 -8.36
CA ASN A 46 -3.72 14.13 -7.46
C ASN A 46 -4.28 12.92 -8.22
N HIS A 47 -3.87 11.71 -7.80
CA HIS A 47 -4.37 10.46 -8.34
C HIS A 47 -5.25 9.75 -7.29
N THR A 48 -6.54 9.64 -7.56
CA THR A 48 -7.46 8.89 -6.69
C THR A 48 -7.24 7.39 -6.83
N LEU A 49 -6.96 6.71 -5.72
CA LEU A 49 -6.82 5.26 -5.67
C LEU A 49 -8.15 4.59 -5.32
N VAL A 50 -8.91 5.20 -4.41
CA VAL A 50 -10.21 4.71 -3.94
C VAL A 50 -11.10 5.91 -3.68
N GLU A 51 -12.34 5.85 -4.13
CA GLU A 51 -13.39 6.81 -3.79
C GLU A 51 -14.73 6.07 -3.81
N ARG A 52 -15.35 5.93 -2.64
CA ARG A 52 -16.62 5.19 -2.48
C ARG A 52 -17.28 5.44 -1.15
N ASP A 53 -18.56 5.11 -1.09
CA ASP A 53 -19.29 4.98 0.16
C ASP A 53 -19.11 3.59 0.77
N VAL A 54 -19.04 3.53 2.10
CA VAL A 54 -18.97 2.31 2.90
C VAL A 54 -20.22 2.26 3.77
N GLU A 55 -21.08 1.29 3.45
CA GLU A 55 -22.36 1.07 4.14
C GLU A 55 -22.21 0.34 5.48
N LYS A 56 -23.25 0.40 6.31
CA LYS A 56 -23.34 -0.38 7.55
C LYS A 56 -23.34 -1.89 7.25
N PRO A 57 -22.75 -2.73 8.13
CA PRO A 57 -22.10 -2.39 9.40
C PRO A 57 -20.62 -1.99 9.26
N GLY A 58 -20.10 -1.90 8.04
CA GLY A 58 -18.69 -1.77 7.74
C GLY A 58 -18.25 -2.73 6.63
N THR A 59 -16.94 -2.80 6.38
CA THR A 59 -16.37 -3.65 5.34
C THR A 59 -14.92 -4.04 5.66
N PHE A 60 -14.48 -5.19 5.19
CA PHE A 60 -13.07 -5.52 5.05
C PHE A 60 -12.79 -5.83 3.58
N GLN A 61 -11.89 -5.09 2.95
CA GLN A 61 -11.51 -5.37 1.58
C GLN A 61 -10.10 -4.91 1.26
N CYS A 62 -9.39 -5.73 0.49
CA CYS A 62 -8.17 -5.31 -0.19
C CYS A 62 -8.49 -4.95 -1.64
N ILE A 63 -8.05 -3.77 -2.05
CA ILE A 63 -8.29 -3.17 -3.35
C ILE A 63 -6.96 -3.17 -4.09
N THR A 64 -6.96 -3.75 -5.29
CA THR A 64 -5.82 -3.72 -6.19
C THR A 64 -5.79 -2.37 -6.93
N PHE A 65 -4.62 -1.76 -7.03
CA PHE A 65 -4.42 -0.53 -7.77
C PHE A 65 -3.09 -0.57 -8.54
N GLN A 66 -2.95 0.31 -9.52
CA GLN A 66 -1.70 0.54 -10.24
C GLN A 66 -1.42 2.04 -10.30
N VAL A 67 -0.15 2.41 -10.27
CA VAL A 67 0.27 3.81 -10.36
C VAL A 67 1.26 3.96 -11.51
N SER A 68 1.07 4.97 -12.35
CA SER A 68 1.93 5.23 -13.53
C SER A 68 2.71 6.55 -13.41
N ILE A 69 3.01 6.98 -12.17
CA ILE A 69 3.81 8.18 -11.91
C ILE A 69 5.31 7.85 -11.85
N PRO A 70 6.20 8.77 -12.25
CA PRO A 70 7.65 8.58 -12.15
C PRO A 70 8.12 8.45 -10.70
N GLU A 71 9.34 7.94 -10.51
CA GLU A 71 9.95 7.73 -9.19
C GLU A 71 9.96 9.01 -8.35
N LYS A 72 9.21 9.01 -7.23
CA LYS A 72 9.01 10.19 -6.38
C LYS A 72 8.49 9.81 -4.99
N VAL A 73 8.87 10.60 -3.99
CA VAL A 73 8.21 10.58 -2.67
C VAL A 73 6.95 11.44 -2.73
N VAL A 74 5.82 10.85 -2.40
CA VAL A 74 4.49 11.47 -2.50
C VAL A 74 3.73 11.31 -1.19
N PHE A 75 2.65 12.06 -1.01
CA PHE A 75 1.76 11.86 0.13
C PHE A 75 0.57 11.00 -0.28
N LEU A 76 0.31 9.93 0.46
CA LEU A 76 -0.97 9.26 0.44
C LEU A 76 -1.87 9.95 1.47
N HIS A 77 -3.02 10.42 1.00
CA HIS A 77 -4.02 11.16 1.77
C HIS A 77 -5.28 10.31 1.89
N VAL A 78 -5.74 10.14 3.13
CA VAL A 78 -6.97 9.41 3.46
C VAL A 78 -7.93 10.40 4.07
N LEU A 79 -9.16 10.38 3.58
CA LEU A 79 -10.24 11.25 4.01
C LEU A 79 -11.50 10.42 4.20
N ILE A 80 -12.10 10.51 5.39
CA ILE A 80 -13.34 9.82 5.76
C ILE A 80 -14.35 10.87 6.20
N ARG A 81 -15.53 10.86 5.58
CA ARG A 81 -16.64 11.76 5.91
C ARG A 81 -17.90 11.00 6.29
N SER A 82 -18.69 11.58 7.18
CA SER A 82 -20.10 11.23 7.35
C SER A 82 -20.94 12.45 7.02
N GLY A 83 -21.72 12.35 5.93
CA GLY A 83 -22.34 13.52 5.30
C GLY A 83 -21.31 14.61 5.00
N GLU A 84 -21.52 15.82 5.52
CA GLU A 84 -20.62 16.96 5.35
C GLU A 84 -19.46 16.98 6.37
N ASN A 85 -19.52 16.15 7.42
CA ASN A 85 -18.55 16.15 8.50
C ASN A 85 -17.32 15.31 8.17
N VAL A 86 -16.13 15.86 8.39
CA VAL A 86 -14.87 15.11 8.31
C VAL A 86 -14.66 14.35 9.63
N ILE A 87 -14.72 13.02 9.57
CA ILE A 87 -14.46 12.14 10.72
C ILE A 87 -12.96 11.92 10.89
N PHE A 88 -12.25 11.78 9.77
CA PHE A 88 -10.82 11.54 9.77
C PHE A 88 -10.15 12.11 8.54
N GLU A 89 -8.99 12.73 8.74
CA GLU A 89 -8.08 13.14 7.68
C GLU A 89 -6.65 12.81 8.08
N GLY A 90 -5.96 12.00 7.26
CA GLY A 90 -4.60 11.55 7.53
C GLY A 90 -3.72 11.59 6.29
N ARG A 91 -2.41 11.82 6.50
CA ARG A 91 -1.42 11.82 5.42
C ARG A 91 -0.18 11.03 5.82
N LYS A 92 0.35 10.22 4.90
CA LYS A 92 1.63 9.52 5.07
C LYS A 92 2.49 9.63 3.82
N LYS A 93 3.80 9.70 4.00
CA LYS A 93 4.76 9.67 2.89
C LYS A 93 4.89 8.24 2.38
N VAL A 94 4.87 8.08 1.06
CA VAL A 94 5.17 6.82 0.37
C VAL A 94 6.19 7.08 -0.72
N LEU A 95 7.01 6.07 -1.01
CA LEU A 95 7.96 6.10 -2.12
C LEU A 95 7.38 5.35 -3.31
N VAL A 96 7.18 6.04 -4.44
CA VAL A 96 6.90 5.38 -5.72
C VAL A 96 8.21 5.17 -6.45
N LYS A 97 8.49 3.94 -6.92
CA LYS A 97 9.75 3.59 -7.61
C LYS A 97 9.55 2.40 -8.55
N PRO A 98 10.44 2.12 -9.52
CA PRO A 98 10.37 0.88 -10.30
C PRO A 98 10.58 -0.34 -9.41
N GLN A 99 9.96 -1.46 -9.77
CA GLN A 99 10.33 -2.74 -9.19
C GLN A 99 11.78 -3.05 -9.56
N LYS A 100 12.64 -3.18 -8.54
CA LYS A 100 14.01 -3.65 -8.70
C LYS A 100 14.02 -5.12 -8.31
N ASN A 101 14.35 -5.99 -9.26
CA ASN A 101 14.57 -7.40 -8.97
C ASN A 101 15.82 -7.52 -8.11
N VAL A 102 15.71 -8.13 -6.93
CA VAL A 102 16.88 -8.56 -6.17
C VAL A 102 17.31 -9.90 -6.75
N ILE A 103 18.55 -9.98 -7.24
CA ILE A 103 19.11 -11.23 -7.75
C ILE A 103 19.95 -11.83 -6.62
N LEU A 104 19.52 -12.98 -6.12
CA LEU A 104 20.36 -13.81 -5.26
C LEU A 104 21.22 -14.71 -6.15
N VAL A 105 22.53 -14.66 -5.91
CA VAL A 105 23.51 -15.47 -6.64
C VAL A 105 23.94 -16.61 -5.73
N GLU A 106 23.65 -17.83 -6.17
CA GLU A 106 24.03 -19.07 -5.48
C GLU A 106 25.01 -19.85 -6.35
N THR A 107 26.05 -20.39 -5.73
CA THR A 107 27.00 -21.29 -6.37
C THR A 107 26.66 -22.73 -6.01
N ASP A 108 26.92 -23.68 -6.90
CA ASP A 108 26.70 -25.10 -6.59
C ASP A 108 27.66 -25.64 -5.52
N LYS A 109 28.75 -24.90 -5.23
CA LYS A 109 29.72 -25.17 -4.18
C LYS A 109 30.23 -23.87 -3.56
N ASP A 110 30.68 -23.94 -2.32
CA ASP A 110 31.28 -22.80 -1.61
C ASP A 110 32.73 -22.53 -2.04
N LEU A 111 33.42 -23.55 -2.58
CA LEU A 111 34.83 -23.46 -2.98
C LEU A 111 35.12 -24.31 -4.22
N TYR A 112 35.90 -23.77 -5.16
CA TYR A 112 36.33 -24.43 -6.40
C TYR A 112 37.84 -24.59 -6.45
N LYS A 113 38.32 -25.66 -7.10
CA LYS A 113 39.75 -25.85 -7.37
C LYS A 113 40.21 -25.03 -8.59
N PRO A 114 41.52 -24.76 -8.74
CA PRO A 114 42.05 -24.12 -9.94
C PRO A 114 41.70 -24.93 -11.21
N GLY A 115 41.07 -24.27 -12.19
CA GLY A 115 40.64 -24.88 -13.45
C GLY A 115 39.25 -25.54 -13.44
N GLU A 116 38.57 -25.57 -12.29
CA GLU A 116 37.21 -26.10 -12.17
C GLU A 116 36.16 -25.05 -12.57
N THR A 117 35.17 -25.45 -13.38
CA THR A 117 34.05 -24.57 -13.78
C THR A 117 32.87 -24.78 -12.84
N GLY A 118 32.44 -23.70 -12.18
CA GLY A 118 31.25 -23.71 -11.33
C GLY A 118 29.96 -23.40 -12.07
N LYS A 119 28.83 -23.85 -11.50
CA LYS A 119 27.49 -23.46 -11.92
C LYS A 119 26.98 -22.34 -11.03
N VAL A 120 26.58 -21.24 -11.66
CA VAL A 120 25.94 -20.11 -10.98
C VAL A 120 24.44 -20.17 -11.20
N ILE A 121 23.69 -20.19 -10.10
CA ILE A 121 22.23 -20.14 -10.07
C ILE A 121 21.83 -18.71 -9.71
N LYS A 122 20.96 -18.11 -10.53
CA LYS A 122 20.43 -16.76 -10.32
C LYS A 122 18.95 -16.86 -9.98
N ASN A 123 18.60 -16.54 -8.74
CA ASN A 123 17.22 -16.55 -8.27
C ASN A 123 16.72 -15.12 -8.13
N ASN A 124 15.58 -14.81 -8.75
CA ASN A 124 14.88 -13.55 -8.48
C ASN A 124 14.17 -13.67 -7.14
N VAL A 125 14.55 -12.82 -6.19
CA VAL A 125 13.91 -12.72 -4.89
C VAL A 125 13.15 -11.41 -4.82
N SER A 126 11.89 -11.48 -4.40
CA SER A 126 11.11 -10.29 -4.04
C SER A 126 11.12 -10.16 -2.53
N ILE A 127 11.69 -9.07 -2.02
CA ILE A 127 11.60 -8.70 -0.60
C ILE A 127 10.58 -7.57 -0.53
N THR A 128 9.39 -7.87 -0.02
CA THR A 128 8.37 -6.85 0.21
C THR A 128 7.77 -7.07 1.59
N LEU A 129 7.96 -6.12 2.50
CA LEU A 129 7.17 -5.94 3.72
C LEU A 129 7.51 -4.58 4.36
N CYS A 130 6.87 -3.52 3.88
CA CYS A 130 6.68 -2.30 4.64
C CYS A 130 5.26 -1.83 4.37
N PHE A 131 4.37 -2.05 5.34
CA PHE A 131 3.03 -1.46 5.32
C PHE A 131 3.01 -0.29 6.30
N LEU A 132 2.29 0.77 5.92
CA LEU A 132 2.01 1.91 6.78
C LEU A 132 0.52 1.92 7.12
N GLU A 133 0.23 2.32 8.35
CA GLU A 133 -1.12 2.64 8.80
C GLU A 133 -1.31 4.16 8.74
N VAL A 134 -2.39 4.64 8.14
CA VAL A 134 -2.73 6.08 8.16
C VAL A 134 -3.65 6.43 9.32
N GLY A 135 -4.46 5.52 9.83
CA GLY A 135 -5.26 5.76 11.02
C GLY A 135 -6.01 4.53 11.54
N ALA A 136 -6.27 4.56 12.85
CA ALA A 136 -7.17 3.70 13.59
C ALA A 136 -7.93 4.52 14.64
N SER A 137 -9.16 4.10 14.98
CA SER A 137 -9.88 4.61 16.15
C SER A 137 -9.80 3.61 17.29
N ALA A 138 -9.72 4.14 18.52
CA ALA A 138 -9.86 3.36 19.75
C ALA A 138 -11.30 2.89 19.96
#